data_AF-A0A2V5RPM5-F1
#
_entry.id   AF-A0A2V5RPM5-F1
#
_cell.length_a   1.000
_cell.length_b   1.000
_cell.length_c   1.000
_cell.angle_alpha   90.00
_cell.angle_beta   90.00
_cell.angle_gamma   90.00
#
_symmetry.space_group_name_H-M   'P 1'
#
loop_
_entity.id
_entity.type
_entity.pdbx_description
1 polymer ?
#
loop_
_entity_poly.entity_id
_entity_poly.type
_entity_poly.pdbx_seq_one_letter_code
_entity_poly.pdbx_strand_id
1 'polypeptide(L)'
;MSVLTLVDKARLLLSSDIFRALSLEEATELAKEVTEREIKAGEVLFQRGDIGEHLYIVVSGRFRVYLDDPVERKSKVDDVLSGEVIGELALITGDRRAATVHAVRDSSILIVTKSSFERVAKQCPHLLIEVARAQIERLHRVQHLKKSLRQSTEAIALLPAGGNLNVVEVFATQLAEELSSFGPVLRLRSGQDCMSAISAESEEQYRFILYEGDPSPSVWNTRSVRQADSIILVADDSSDSGLNAVEFDFDAQRGTAASPHRHLVLMQTGAFRRSAASWLQSRDVDMHHYVASGNKEDYARVARFLAGKATGLVLSGGGARGFAHIGVVQALAEAGIPIDVVGGTSMGGLIAAMVALGLTPDQMREACRKTFVERGIWDFTIPILSLFAPKRLSISLEEIFHDQQIENLPRNYFCVTTNLSRAEVCVHRHGPLTN
;
A
#
# COMPACT_ATOMS: atom_id res chain seq x y z
N MET A 1 -7.19 -2.20 30.08
CA MET A 1 -7.91 -1.10 29.40
C MET A 1 -9.32 -1.07 29.96
N SER A 2 -9.93 0.12 30.06
CA SER A 2 -11.27 0.32 30.63
C SER A 2 -12.33 -0.26 29.70
N VAL A 3 -13.26 -1.02 30.27
CA VAL A 3 -14.50 -1.44 29.59
C VAL A 3 -15.24 -0.20 29.11
N LEU A 4 -15.63 -0.14 27.83
CA LEU A 4 -16.41 0.98 27.30
C LEU A 4 -17.68 1.17 28.14
N THR A 5 -17.91 2.39 28.60
CA THR A 5 -19.14 2.67 29.36
C THR A 5 -20.35 2.55 28.45
N LEU A 6 -21.54 2.39 29.04
CA LEU A 6 -22.79 2.35 28.26
C LEU A 6 -22.96 3.62 27.39
N VAL A 7 -22.53 4.77 27.91
CA VAL A 7 -22.59 6.06 27.20
C VAL A 7 -21.59 6.08 26.03
N ASP A 8 -20.39 5.53 26.21
CA ASP A 8 -19.39 5.46 25.13
C ASP A 8 -19.88 4.56 24.01
N LYS A 9 -20.45 3.39 24.35
CA LYS A 9 -21.08 2.49 23.38
C LYS A 9 -22.22 3.19 22.62
N ALA A 10 -23.10 3.90 23.32
CA ALA A 10 -24.19 4.64 22.68
C ALA A 10 -23.67 5.71 21.72
N ARG A 11 -22.62 6.45 22.09
CA ARG A 11 -21.98 7.44 21.21
C ARG A 11 -21.35 6.80 19.96
N LEU A 12 -20.68 5.65 20.12
CA LEU A 12 -20.09 4.89 19.01
C LEU A 12 -21.15 4.33 18.06
N LEU A 13 -22.32 3.93 18.59
CA LEU A 13 -23.47 3.58 17.75
C LEU A 13 -23.89 4.80 16.92
N LEU A 14 -24.07 5.96 17.56
CA LEU A 14 -24.50 7.19 16.88
C LEU A 14 -23.48 7.74 15.88
N SER A 15 -22.19 7.44 16.02
CA SER A 15 -21.18 7.82 15.02
C SER A 15 -21.14 6.87 13.82
N SER A 16 -21.78 5.70 13.91
CA SER A 16 -21.78 4.72 12.83
C SER A 16 -22.76 5.06 11.71
N ASP A 17 -22.40 4.67 10.49
CA ASP A 17 -23.15 5.04 9.29
C ASP A 17 -24.62 4.57 9.31
N ILE A 18 -24.92 3.46 10.00
CA ILE A 18 -26.27 2.85 10.04
C ILE A 18 -27.11 3.36 11.22
N PHE A 19 -26.50 3.66 12.37
CA PHE A 19 -27.22 4.00 13.60
C PHE A 19 -27.21 5.50 13.94
N ARG A 20 -26.61 6.35 13.09
CA ARG A 20 -26.56 7.82 13.28
C ARG A 20 -27.90 8.51 13.45
N ALA A 21 -28.99 7.90 12.99
CA ALA A 21 -30.33 8.49 13.04
C ALA A 21 -31.09 8.16 14.32
N LEU A 22 -30.57 7.24 15.15
CA LEU A 22 -31.17 6.94 16.44
C LEU A 22 -31.06 8.16 17.36
N SER A 23 -32.05 8.32 18.23
CA SER A 23 -31.92 9.19 19.41
C SER A 23 -30.92 8.58 20.39
N LEU A 24 -30.40 9.42 21.30
CA LEU A 24 -29.51 8.95 22.35
C LEU A 24 -30.16 7.88 23.24
N GLU A 25 -31.48 7.98 23.48
CA GLU A 25 -32.22 6.98 24.25
C GLU A 25 -32.27 5.62 23.52
N GLU A 26 -32.64 5.62 22.24
CA GLU A 26 -32.68 4.40 21.42
C GLU A 26 -31.30 3.76 21.27
N ALA A 27 -30.26 4.57 21.05
CA ALA A 27 -28.88 4.09 21.01
C ALA A 27 -28.41 3.54 22.37
N THR A 28 -28.86 4.13 23.47
CA THR A 28 -28.55 3.63 24.83
C THR A 28 -29.24 2.29 25.08
N GLU A 29 -30.47 2.09 24.62
CA GLU A 29 -31.14 0.78 24.71
C GLU A 29 -30.40 -0.28 23.90
N LEU A 30 -29.99 0.03 22.66
CA LEU A 30 -29.18 -0.90 21.86
C LEU A 30 -27.83 -1.19 22.54
N ALA A 31 -27.17 -0.17 23.08
CA ALA A 31 -25.86 -0.30 23.73
C ALA A 31 -25.85 -1.27 24.93
N LYS A 32 -27.00 -1.50 25.60
CA LYS A 32 -27.11 -2.47 26.70
C LYS A 32 -26.91 -3.91 26.24
N GLU A 33 -27.26 -4.20 24.99
CA GLU A 33 -27.24 -5.54 24.42
C GLU A 33 -26.00 -5.79 23.54
N VAL A 34 -25.16 -4.77 23.36
CA VAL A 34 -23.96 -4.82 22.53
C VAL A 34 -22.76 -5.31 23.33
N THR A 35 -22.10 -6.32 22.79
CA THR A 35 -20.84 -6.85 23.33
C THR A 35 -19.64 -6.24 22.60
N GLU A 36 -18.57 -6.02 23.34
CA GLU A 36 -17.29 -5.55 22.79
C GLU A 36 -16.39 -6.75 22.57
N ARG A 37 -15.65 -6.77 21.46
CA ARG A 37 -14.66 -7.80 21.18
C ARG A 37 -13.41 -7.19 20.56
N GLU A 38 -12.27 -7.61 21.08
CA GLU A 38 -10.95 -7.35 20.47
C GLU A 38 -10.65 -8.43 19.44
N ILE A 39 -10.13 -8.00 18.29
CA ILE A 39 -9.71 -8.84 17.16
C ILE A 39 -8.24 -8.53 16.88
N LYS A 40 -7.39 -9.56 16.84
CA LYS A 40 -5.96 -9.34 16.59
C LYS A 40 -5.69 -9.10 15.11
N ALA A 41 -4.64 -8.35 14.78
CA ALA A 41 -4.13 -8.22 13.42
C ALA A 41 -3.92 -9.61 12.80
N GLY A 42 -4.43 -9.81 11.58
CA GLY A 42 -4.39 -11.10 10.88
C GLY A 42 -5.55 -12.05 11.17
N GLU A 43 -6.35 -11.80 12.20
CA GLU A 43 -7.49 -12.66 12.55
C GLU A 43 -8.65 -12.48 11.55
N VAL A 44 -9.28 -13.59 11.17
CA VAL A 44 -10.47 -13.60 10.31
C VAL A 44 -11.71 -13.36 11.16
N LEU A 45 -12.46 -12.31 10.86
CA LEU A 45 -13.71 -11.98 11.55
C LEU A 45 -14.83 -12.96 11.15
N PHE A 46 -14.96 -13.23 9.85
CA PHE A 46 -15.80 -14.29 9.29
C PHE A 46 -15.37 -14.61 7.85
N GLN A 47 -15.78 -15.77 7.36
CA GLN A 47 -15.53 -16.24 6.01
C GLN A 47 -16.75 -16.08 5.11
N ARG A 48 -16.50 -15.96 3.80
CA ARG A 48 -17.57 -16.04 2.78
C ARG A 48 -18.31 -17.36 2.93
N GLY A 49 -19.64 -17.29 2.92
CA GLY A 49 -20.51 -18.45 3.10
C GLY A 49 -20.94 -18.70 4.54
N ASP A 50 -20.36 -18.04 5.55
CA ASP A 50 -20.82 -18.16 6.93
C ASP A 50 -22.25 -17.65 7.12
N ILE A 51 -22.91 -18.08 8.19
CA ILE A 51 -24.25 -17.58 8.56
C ILE A 51 -24.10 -16.18 9.21
N GLY A 52 -24.89 -15.21 8.75
CA GLY A 52 -24.80 -13.82 9.19
C GLY A 52 -25.74 -13.42 10.33
N GLU A 53 -25.59 -13.99 11.52
CA GLU A 53 -26.43 -13.64 12.69
C GLU A 53 -25.99 -12.38 13.46
N HIS A 54 -24.92 -11.74 13.01
CA HIS A 54 -24.30 -10.59 13.69
C HIS A 54 -23.95 -9.49 12.68
N LEU A 55 -24.06 -8.23 13.09
CA LEU A 55 -23.36 -7.12 12.46
C LEU A 55 -22.32 -6.57 13.43
N TYR A 56 -21.28 -5.95 12.89
CA TYR A 56 -20.15 -5.45 13.66
C TYR A 56 -19.93 -3.99 13.33
N ILE A 57 -19.70 -3.17 14.34
CA ILE A 57 -19.35 -1.76 14.19
C ILE A 57 -17.89 -1.63 14.60
N VAL A 58 -17.07 -1.06 13.72
CA VAL A 58 -15.65 -0.88 13.97
C VAL A 58 -15.48 0.32 14.90
N VAL A 59 -14.92 0.09 16.09
CA VAL A 59 -14.60 1.16 17.05
C VAL A 59 -13.23 1.74 16.73
N SER A 60 -12.26 0.87 16.50
CA SER A 60 -10.89 1.23 16.16
C SER A 60 -10.26 0.16 15.28
N GLY A 61 -9.21 0.55 14.54
CA GLY A 61 -8.48 -0.35 13.66
C GLY A 61 -9.02 -0.36 12.24
N ARG A 62 -8.63 -1.39 11.48
CA ARG A 62 -8.91 -1.49 10.04
C ARG A 62 -9.17 -2.94 9.67
N PHE A 63 -10.22 -3.16 8.89
CA PHE A 63 -10.54 -4.45 8.30
C PHE A 63 -10.42 -4.38 6.79
N ARG A 64 -10.22 -5.54 6.14
CA ARG A 64 -10.18 -5.62 4.69
C ARG A 64 -11.02 -6.79 4.19
N VAL A 65 -11.67 -6.55 3.05
CA VAL A 65 -12.71 -7.41 2.49
C VAL A 65 -12.21 -8.07 1.20
N TYR A 66 -12.35 -9.40 1.13
CA TYR A 66 -11.99 -10.22 -0.03
C TYR A 66 -13.20 -10.99 -0.57
N LEU A 67 -13.42 -10.94 -1.89
CA LEU A 67 -14.48 -11.73 -2.55
C LEU A 67 -14.06 -13.19 -2.78
N ASP A 68 -12.79 -13.44 -3.08
CA ASP A 68 -12.25 -14.78 -3.34
C ASP A 68 -11.13 -15.15 -2.36
N ASP A 69 -10.48 -16.30 -2.56
CA ASP A 69 -9.47 -16.86 -1.65
C ASP A 69 -8.35 -15.83 -1.33
N PRO A 70 -8.11 -15.51 -0.05
CA PRO A 70 -7.09 -14.55 0.39
C PRO A 70 -5.68 -14.81 -0.16
N VAL A 71 -5.31 -16.06 -0.47
CA VAL A 71 -3.95 -16.45 -0.88
C VAL A 71 -3.45 -15.67 -2.11
N GLU A 72 -4.31 -15.30 -3.05
CA GLU A 72 -3.86 -14.64 -4.27
C GLU A 72 -3.76 -13.10 -4.18
N ARG A 73 -4.25 -12.44 -3.11
CA ARG A 73 -4.38 -10.96 -3.01
C ARG A 73 -5.09 -10.26 -4.19
N LYS A 74 -5.56 -10.99 -5.20
CA LYS A 74 -6.12 -10.48 -6.48
C LYS A 74 -7.59 -10.05 -6.40
N SER A 75 -8.28 -10.32 -5.29
CA SER A 75 -9.72 -10.09 -5.12
C SER A 75 -10.03 -9.13 -3.95
N LYS A 76 -9.13 -8.18 -3.64
CA LYS A 76 -9.40 -7.11 -2.66
C LYS A 76 -10.56 -6.27 -3.18
N VAL A 77 -11.60 -6.15 -2.37
CA VAL A 77 -12.81 -5.38 -2.71
C VAL A 77 -12.76 -4.02 -2.08
N ASP A 78 -12.47 -3.98 -0.77
CA ASP A 78 -12.52 -2.73 -0.01
C ASP A 78 -11.76 -2.85 1.32
N ASP A 79 -11.49 -1.70 1.94
CA ASP A 79 -11.14 -1.62 3.36
C ASP A 79 -12.34 -1.08 4.15
N VAL A 80 -12.50 -1.51 5.40
CA VAL A 80 -13.52 -1.01 6.33
C VAL A 80 -12.83 -0.35 7.52
N LEU A 81 -13.24 0.87 7.83
CA LEU A 81 -12.58 1.77 8.77
C LEU A 81 -13.37 1.93 10.07
N SER A 82 -12.77 2.60 11.07
CA SER A 82 -13.49 3.03 12.28
C SER A 82 -14.75 3.82 11.95
N GLY A 83 -15.83 3.55 12.69
CA GLY A 83 -17.18 4.07 12.48
C GLY A 83 -17.99 3.31 11.42
N GLU A 84 -17.37 2.48 10.59
CA GLU A 84 -18.09 1.73 9.56
C GLU A 84 -18.65 0.40 10.08
N VAL A 85 -19.61 -0.15 9.33
CA VAL A 85 -20.32 -1.37 9.71
C VAL A 85 -19.94 -2.53 8.78
N ILE A 86 -19.75 -3.71 9.36
CA ILE A 86 -19.42 -4.95 8.69
C ILE A 86 -20.54 -5.98 8.88
N GLY A 87 -20.94 -6.65 7.79
CA GLY A 87 -21.79 -7.84 7.86
C GLY A 87 -23.29 -7.55 7.95
N GLU A 88 -23.67 -6.30 7.76
CA GLU A 88 -25.05 -5.82 7.76
C GLU A 88 -25.90 -6.50 6.69
N LEU A 89 -25.34 -6.75 5.50
CA LEU A 89 -26.07 -7.34 4.38
C LEU A 89 -26.66 -8.71 4.73
N ALA A 90 -25.83 -9.61 5.29
CA ALA A 90 -26.26 -10.95 5.65
C ALA A 90 -27.30 -10.93 6.79
N LEU A 91 -27.18 -9.98 7.72
CA LEU A 91 -28.14 -9.83 8.83
C LEU A 91 -29.52 -9.38 8.33
N ILE A 92 -29.56 -8.45 7.37
CA ILE A 92 -30.81 -7.87 6.83
C ILE A 92 -31.49 -8.82 5.83
N THR A 93 -30.72 -9.38 4.89
CA THR A 93 -31.25 -10.22 3.82
C THR A 93 -31.56 -11.64 4.29
N GLY A 94 -30.87 -12.11 5.33
CA GLY A 94 -30.86 -13.51 5.74
C GLY A 94 -29.96 -14.40 4.87
N ASP A 95 -29.24 -13.83 3.89
CA ASP A 95 -28.28 -14.56 3.07
C ASP A 95 -27.00 -14.90 3.87
N ARG A 96 -26.16 -15.77 3.29
CA ARG A 96 -24.82 -16.07 3.81
C ARG A 96 -23.86 -14.89 3.59
N ARG A 97 -22.76 -14.83 4.35
CA ARG A 97 -21.71 -13.81 4.19
C ARG A 97 -21.21 -13.78 2.73
N ALA A 98 -21.28 -12.62 2.10
CA ALA A 98 -20.90 -12.45 0.69
C ALA A 98 -19.38 -12.43 0.46
N ALA A 99 -18.58 -12.17 1.50
CA ALA A 99 -17.14 -11.98 1.43
C ALA A 99 -16.45 -12.46 2.72
N THR A 100 -15.14 -12.66 2.63
CA THR A 100 -14.28 -12.93 3.80
C THR A 100 -13.71 -11.62 4.32
N VAL A 101 -13.71 -11.42 5.64
CA VAL A 101 -13.23 -10.20 6.29
C VAL A 101 -12.19 -10.54 7.34
N HIS A 102 -11.07 -9.82 7.33
CA HIS A 102 -9.98 -9.98 8.30
C HIS A 102 -9.54 -8.63 8.83
N ALA A 103 -8.99 -8.64 10.05
CA ALA A 103 -8.39 -7.47 10.66
C ALA A 103 -6.99 -7.24 10.08
N VAL A 104 -6.70 -6.01 9.64
CA VAL A 104 -5.37 -5.57 9.20
C VAL A 104 -4.54 -5.13 10.41
N ARG A 105 -5.20 -4.52 11.40
CA ARG A 105 -4.60 -4.09 12.67
C ARG A 105 -5.30 -4.74 13.85
N ASP A 106 -4.69 -4.74 15.03
CA ASP A 106 -5.42 -5.02 16.27
C ASP A 106 -6.60 -4.04 16.36
N SER A 107 -7.82 -4.57 16.38
CA SER A 107 -9.06 -3.82 16.17
C SER A 107 -10.07 -4.11 17.27
N SER A 108 -10.86 -3.11 17.65
CA SER A 108 -11.98 -3.25 18.59
C SER A 108 -13.31 -3.09 17.86
N ILE A 109 -14.25 -3.99 18.14
CA ILE A 109 -15.57 -3.99 17.51
C ILE A 109 -16.70 -4.10 18.52
N LEU A 110 -17.83 -3.49 18.19
CA LEU A 110 -19.11 -3.70 18.84
C LEU A 110 -19.93 -4.70 18.04
N ILE A 111 -20.45 -5.73 18.72
CA ILE A 111 -21.25 -6.79 18.11
C ILE A 111 -22.73 -6.56 18.42
N VAL A 112 -23.54 -6.46 17.38
CA VAL A 112 -25.01 -6.41 17.48
C VAL A 112 -25.57 -7.72 16.93
N THR A 113 -26.37 -8.42 17.73
CA THR A 113 -27.05 -9.64 17.28
C THR A 113 -28.27 -9.30 16.42
N LYS A 114 -28.65 -10.21 15.52
CA LYS A 114 -29.89 -10.08 14.74
C LYS A 114 -31.11 -9.85 15.62
N SER A 115 -31.23 -10.57 16.73
CA SER A 115 -32.34 -10.41 17.67
C SER A 115 -32.41 -9.01 18.29
N SER A 116 -31.27 -8.43 18.64
CA SER A 116 -31.16 -7.06 19.17
C SER A 116 -31.54 -6.02 18.11
N PHE A 117 -31.01 -6.19 16.90
CA PHE A 117 -31.34 -5.32 15.77
C PHE A 117 -32.84 -5.33 15.46
N GLU A 118 -33.48 -6.52 15.39
CA GLU A 118 -34.91 -6.65 15.12
C GLU A 118 -35.78 -6.04 16.23
N ARG A 119 -35.36 -6.14 17.51
CA ARG A 119 -36.05 -5.49 18.63
C ARG A 119 -36.05 -3.97 18.47
N VAL A 120 -34.88 -3.39 18.21
CA VAL A 120 -34.75 -1.93 18.04
C VAL A 120 -35.46 -1.47 16.76
N ALA A 121 -35.38 -2.22 15.65
CA ALA A 121 -36.08 -1.89 14.42
C ALA A 121 -37.61 -1.90 14.58
N LYS A 122 -38.17 -2.76 15.46
CA LYS A 122 -39.60 -2.74 15.80
C LYS A 122 -40.01 -1.51 16.60
N GLN A 123 -39.14 -1.04 17.49
CA GLN A 123 -39.37 0.15 18.30
C GLN A 123 -39.12 1.44 17.50
N CYS A 124 -38.21 1.38 16.52
CA CYS A 124 -37.72 2.50 15.73
C CYS A 124 -37.87 2.20 14.22
N PRO A 125 -39.09 2.23 13.64
CA PRO A 125 -39.29 1.84 12.23
C PRO A 125 -38.48 2.67 11.22
N HIS A 126 -38.09 3.90 11.58
CA HIS A 126 -37.26 4.76 10.76
C HIS A 126 -35.83 4.23 10.57
N LEU A 127 -35.32 3.39 11.48
CA LEU A 127 -34.01 2.75 11.39
C LEU A 127 -33.86 1.95 10.08
N LEU A 128 -34.89 1.22 9.67
CA LEU A 128 -34.86 0.41 8.44
C LEU A 128 -34.72 1.26 7.18
N ILE A 129 -35.30 2.46 7.17
CA ILE A 129 -35.18 3.41 6.06
C ILE A 129 -33.73 3.93 5.97
N GLU A 130 -33.10 4.23 7.11
CA GLU A 130 -31.73 4.74 7.15
C GLU A 130 -30.70 3.66 6.83
N VAL A 131 -30.94 2.42 7.28
CA VAL A 131 -30.18 1.25 6.83
C VAL A 131 -30.26 1.11 5.30
N ALA A 132 -31.46 1.17 4.73
CA ALA A 132 -31.65 1.08 3.29
C ALA A 132 -30.95 2.23 2.55
N ARG A 133 -31.03 3.46 3.08
CA ARG A 133 -30.35 4.64 2.53
C ARG A 133 -28.83 4.47 2.54
N ALA A 134 -28.25 4.03 3.67
CA ALA A 134 -26.82 3.77 3.79
C ALA A 134 -26.34 2.70 2.78
N GLN A 135 -27.14 1.65 2.55
CA GLN A 135 -26.84 0.63 1.54
C GLN A 135 -26.91 1.16 0.11
N ILE A 136 -27.91 1.99 -0.21
CA ILE A 136 -28.02 2.63 -1.52
C ILE A 136 -26.82 3.56 -1.76
N GLU A 137 -26.43 4.37 -0.77
CA GLU A 137 -25.22 5.19 -0.84
C GLU A 137 -23.96 4.34 -1.06
N ARG A 138 -23.85 3.19 -0.39
CA ARG A 138 -22.73 2.25 -0.57
C ARG A 138 -22.72 1.64 -1.97
N LEU A 139 -23.86 1.22 -2.52
CA LEU A 139 -23.98 0.71 -3.88
C LEU A 139 -23.59 1.76 -4.94
N HIS A 140 -23.98 3.02 -4.74
CA HIS A 140 -23.56 4.12 -5.61
C HIS A 140 -22.04 4.36 -5.55
N ARG A 141 -21.37 4.13 -4.41
CA ARG A 141 -19.90 4.16 -4.29
C ARG A 141 -19.20 3.01 -5.02
N VAL A 142 -19.85 1.86 -5.17
CA VAL A 142 -19.30 0.73 -5.94
C VAL A 142 -19.42 0.97 -7.45
N GLN A 143 -20.52 1.59 -7.91
CA GLN A 143 -20.73 1.89 -9.33
C GLN A 143 -19.99 3.15 -9.83
N HIS A 144 -19.82 4.16 -8.96
CA HIS A 144 -18.90 5.25 -9.22
C HIS A 144 -17.57 4.94 -8.53
N LEU A 145 -16.56 4.53 -9.29
CA LEU A 145 -15.14 4.38 -8.89
C LEU A 145 -14.48 5.66 -8.30
N LYS A 146 -15.24 6.59 -7.73
CA LYS A 146 -14.76 7.51 -6.70
C LYS A 146 -14.62 6.72 -5.40
N LYS A 147 -13.52 5.97 -5.31
CA LYS A 147 -12.89 5.50 -4.08
C LYS A 147 -13.25 6.50 -2.97
N SER A 148 -14.08 6.09 -2.02
CA SER A 148 -14.65 6.96 -0.99
C SER A 148 -13.56 7.88 -0.46
N LEU A 149 -13.71 9.19 -0.71
CA LEU A 149 -12.77 10.25 -0.33
C LEU A 149 -12.75 10.51 1.18
N ARG A 150 -13.13 9.53 2.03
CA ARG A 150 -12.75 9.58 3.44
C ARG A 150 -11.24 9.38 3.45
N GLN A 151 -10.51 10.42 3.87
CA GLN A 151 -9.07 10.35 4.05
C GLN A 151 -8.80 9.43 5.23
N SER A 152 -8.70 8.13 4.97
CA SER A 152 -8.43 7.13 6.00
C SER A 152 -7.03 7.33 6.56
N THR A 153 -6.91 7.22 7.86
CA THR A 153 -5.63 7.34 8.56
C THR A 153 -4.71 6.20 8.19
N GLU A 154 -3.55 6.52 7.63
CA GLU A 154 -2.50 5.57 7.28
C GLU A 154 -1.49 5.49 8.42
N ALA A 155 -1.43 4.33 9.06
CA ALA A 155 -0.54 4.04 10.17
C ALA A 155 0.67 3.28 9.66
N ILE A 156 1.86 3.82 9.91
CA ILE A 156 3.10 3.40 9.27
C ILE A 156 4.11 3.07 10.36
N ALA A 157 4.58 1.82 10.41
CA ALA A 157 5.68 1.42 11.29
C ALA A 157 7.01 1.60 10.57
N LEU A 158 7.92 2.38 11.16
CA LEU A 158 9.29 2.57 10.67
C LEU A 158 10.23 1.72 11.54
N LEU A 159 10.88 0.73 10.93
CA LEU A 159 11.79 -0.18 11.62
C LEU A 159 13.17 -0.13 10.97
N PRO A 160 14.25 -0.25 11.76
CA PRO A 160 15.60 -0.33 11.19
C PRO A 160 15.81 -1.67 10.52
N ALA A 161 16.48 -1.66 9.37
CA ALA A 161 16.87 -2.83 8.62
C ALA A 161 18.39 -2.92 8.54
N GLY A 162 18.94 -4.08 8.84
CA GLY A 162 20.39 -4.24 9.00
C GLY A 162 20.90 -3.63 10.33
N GLY A 163 22.15 -3.15 10.32
CA GLY A 163 22.93 -2.89 11.54
C GLY A 163 22.95 -1.46 12.08
N ASN A 164 22.54 -0.44 11.32
CA ASN A 164 22.56 0.94 11.81
C ASN A 164 21.22 1.33 12.46
N LEU A 165 21.30 1.70 13.73
CA LEU A 165 20.16 1.84 14.64
C LEU A 165 19.56 3.25 14.67
N ASN A 166 20.26 4.27 14.15
CA ASN A 166 19.82 5.68 14.22
C ASN A 166 19.18 6.19 12.92
N VAL A 167 19.09 5.36 11.88
CA VAL A 167 18.60 5.78 10.56
C VAL A 167 17.10 6.11 10.55
N VAL A 168 16.33 5.44 11.42
CA VAL A 168 14.87 5.59 11.50
C VAL A 168 14.46 7.00 11.91
N GLU A 169 15.11 7.60 12.91
CA GLU A 169 14.77 8.93 13.40
C GLU A 169 14.98 10.02 12.33
N VAL A 170 16.09 9.95 11.61
CA VAL A 170 16.42 10.88 10.52
C VAL A 170 15.38 10.73 9.40
N PHE A 171 15.12 9.50 8.98
CA PHE A 171 14.15 9.20 7.94
C PHE A 171 12.73 9.66 8.34
N ALA A 172 12.29 9.35 9.55
CA ALA A 172 10.96 9.68 10.07
C ALA A 172 10.69 11.18 10.06
N THR A 173 11.70 11.99 10.43
CA THR A 173 11.56 13.45 10.46
C THR A 173 11.34 14.02 9.07
N GLN A 174 12.17 13.63 8.10
CA GLN A 174 12.06 14.10 6.72
C GLN A 174 10.80 13.56 6.02
N LEU A 175 10.44 12.30 6.27
CA LEU A 175 9.20 11.73 5.74
C LEU A 175 7.95 12.43 6.30
N ALA A 176 7.94 12.77 7.59
CA ALA A 176 6.83 13.50 8.22
C ALA A 176 6.64 14.90 7.61
N GLU A 177 7.73 15.60 7.31
CA GLU A 177 7.69 16.90 6.61
C GLU A 177 7.00 16.77 5.25
N GLU A 178 7.35 15.76 4.45
CA GLU A 178 6.72 15.55 3.14
C GLU A 178 5.27 15.05 3.25
N LEU A 179 4.96 14.17 4.21
CA LEU A 179 3.60 13.69 4.47
C LEU A 179 2.66 14.81 4.93
N SER A 180 3.18 15.84 5.60
CA SER A 180 2.39 16.99 6.07
C SER A 180 1.66 17.71 4.93
N SER A 181 2.19 17.63 3.71
CA SER A 181 1.55 18.19 2.50
C SER A 181 0.27 17.44 2.10
N PHE A 182 0.10 16.20 2.56
CA PHE A 182 -1.08 15.37 2.28
C PHE A 182 -2.08 15.34 3.45
N GLY A 183 -1.67 15.74 4.65
CA GLY A 183 -2.53 15.86 5.84
C GLY A 183 -1.75 15.84 7.16
N PRO A 184 -2.43 15.99 8.31
CA PRO A 184 -1.78 16.03 9.62
C PRO A 184 -1.05 14.72 9.94
N VAL A 185 0.15 14.83 10.51
CA VAL A 185 1.04 13.71 10.84
C VAL A 185 1.28 13.66 12.35
N LEU A 186 1.06 12.50 12.97
CA LEU A 186 1.44 12.19 14.34
C LEU A 186 2.67 11.29 14.32
N ARG A 187 3.67 11.60 15.16
CA ARG A 187 4.86 10.77 15.36
C ARG A 187 4.84 10.21 16.77
N LEU A 188 5.03 8.90 16.90
CA LEU A 188 5.03 8.19 18.18
C LEU A 188 6.32 7.41 18.35
N ARG A 189 6.89 7.48 19.56
CA ARG A 189 8.13 6.81 19.97
C ARG A 189 7.92 6.06 21.28
N SER A 190 8.78 5.08 21.53
CA SER A 190 8.84 4.37 22.82
C SER A 190 9.02 5.36 23.98
N GLY A 191 8.20 5.25 25.03
CA GLY A 191 8.34 6.02 26.28
C GLY A 191 7.46 7.27 26.43
N GLN A 192 6.87 7.83 25.37
CA GLN A 192 5.72 8.76 25.51
C GLN A 192 4.47 7.94 25.79
N ASP A 193 3.52 8.42 26.62
CA ASP A 193 2.28 7.72 27.05
C ASP A 193 1.61 6.88 25.94
N CYS A 194 2.16 5.68 25.74
CA CYS A 194 2.03 4.90 24.50
C CYS A 194 0.75 4.07 24.48
N MET A 195 0.06 4.03 25.61
CA MET A 195 -1.23 3.38 25.78
C MET A 195 -2.40 4.26 25.38
N SER A 196 -2.32 5.58 25.60
CA SER A 196 -3.38 6.54 25.25
C SER A 196 -3.20 7.16 23.86
N ALA A 197 -1.97 7.22 23.34
CA ALA A 197 -1.70 7.81 22.02
C ALA A 197 -2.06 6.91 20.83
N ILE A 198 -2.28 5.61 21.05
CA ILE A 198 -2.83 4.68 20.05
C ILE A 198 -4.31 4.50 20.38
N SER A 199 -5.09 5.55 20.09
CA SER A 199 -6.52 5.59 20.35
C SER A 199 -7.31 5.89 19.08
N ALA A 200 -8.62 5.61 19.12
CA ALA A 200 -9.54 5.99 18.06
C ALA A 200 -9.53 7.50 17.79
N GLU A 201 -9.31 8.34 18.80
CA GLU A 201 -9.24 9.80 18.61
C GLU A 201 -8.03 10.20 17.74
N SER A 202 -6.90 9.50 17.90
CA SER A 202 -5.71 9.76 17.09
C SER A 202 -5.93 9.37 15.61
N GLU A 203 -6.69 8.28 15.38
CA GLU A 203 -7.12 7.88 14.03
C GLU A 203 -8.11 8.86 13.40
N GLU A 204 -8.86 9.65 14.19
CA GLU A 204 -9.76 10.67 13.67
C GLU A 204 -9.03 11.99 13.35
N GLN A 205 -8.05 12.37 14.17
CA GLN A 205 -7.38 13.67 14.08
C GLN A 205 -6.24 13.71 13.05
N TYR A 206 -5.51 12.61 12.88
CA TYR A 206 -4.31 12.57 12.06
C TYR A 206 -4.50 11.72 10.83
N ARG A 207 -4.06 12.21 9.67
CA ARG A 207 -4.09 11.43 8.43
C ARG A 207 -2.97 10.38 8.40
N PHE A 208 -1.83 10.67 9.01
CA PHE A 208 -0.71 9.75 9.07
C PHE A 208 -0.25 9.58 10.50
N ILE A 209 -0.02 8.33 10.91
CA ILE A 209 0.58 8.01 12.21
C ILE A 209 1.88 7.27 11.94
N LEU A 210 3.01 7.84 12.34
CA LEU A 210 4.33 7.23 12.20
C LEU A 210 4.75 6.62 13.54
N TYR A 211 4.82 5.30 13.60
CA TYR A 211 5.41 4.58 14.72
C TYR A 211 6.91 4.40 14.48
N GLU A 212 7.72 5.16 15.20
CA GLU A 212 9.19 5.05 15.13
C GLU A 212 9.65 3.90 16.01
N GLY A 213 10.09 2.80 15.39
CA GLY A 213 10.54 1.61 16.09
C GLY A 213 11.85 1.79 16.83
N ASP A 214 11.98 1.03 17.91
CA ASP A 214 13.20 0.90 18.67
C ASP A 214 14.26 0.13 17.86
N PRO A 215 15.55 0.41 18.11
CA PRO A 215 16.65 -0.25 17.42
C PRO A 215 16.83 -1.73 17.76
N SER A 216 16.27 -2.17 18.88
CA SER A 216 16.28 -3.56 19.33
C SER A 216 14.86 -4.09 19.42
N PRO A 217 14.67 -5.44 19.41
CA PRO A 217 13.36 -6.03 19.64
C PRO A 217 12.74 -5.51 20.94
N SER A 218 11.53 -4.99 20.86
CA SER A 218 10.83 -4.37 21.99
C SER A 218 9.33 -4.58 21.87
N VAL A 219 8.64 -4.47 23.01
CA VAL A 219 7.16 -4.49 23.05
C VAL A 219 6.57 -3.37 22.18
N TRP A 220 7.27 -2.24 22.07
CA TRP A 220 6.89 -1.13 21.20
C TRP A 220 6.94 -1.56 19.74
N ASN A 221 8.02 -2.18 19.26
CA ASN A 221 8.10 -2.67 17.87
C ASN A 221 6.97 -3.65 17.53
N THR A 222 6.71 -4.61 18.42
CA THR A 222 5.61 -5.57 18.23
C THR A 222 4.26 -4.87 18.13
N ARG A 223 4.03 -3.85 18.95
CA ARG A 223 2.79 -3.08 18.91
C ARG A 223 2.67 -2.23 17.65
N SER A 224 3.73 -1.51 17.29
CA SER A 224 3.82 -0.67 16.09
C SER A 224 3.50 -1.46 14.83
N VAL A 225 4.06 -2.67 14.70
CA VAL A 225 3.80 -3.57 13.57
C VAL A 225 2.34 -4.02 13.52
N ARG A 226 1.74 -4.37 14.68
CA ARG A 226 0.33 -4.78 14.75
C ARG A 226 -0.67 -3.66 14.50
N GLN A 227 -0.23 -2.41 14.60
CA GLN A 227 -1.05 -1.22 14.39
C GLN A 227 -0.80 -0.55 13.03
N ALA A 228 0.15 -1.05 12.25
CA ALA A 228 0.50 -0.45 10.97
C ALA A 228 -0.28 -1.08 9.81
N ASP A 229 -0.70 -0.26 8.84
CA ASP A 229 -1.10 -0.76 7.50
C ASP A 229 0.11 -0.98 6.60
N SER A 230 1.19 -0.25 6.88
CA SER A 230 2.40 -0.21 6.09
C SER A 230 3.62 -0.28 7.00
N ILE A 231 4.55 -1.19 6.72
CA ILE A 231 5.83 -1.33 7.41
C ILE A 231 6.92 -0.82 6.46
N ILE A 232 7.77 0.10 6.93
CA ILE A 232 8.95 0.56 6.21
C ILE A 232 10.18 0.09 6.96
N LEU A 233 10.93 -0.77 6.30
CA LEU A 233 12.26 -1.20 6.69
C LEU A 233 13.26 -0.16 6.18
N VAL A 234 13.98 0.51 7.07
CA VAL A 234 14.90 1.59 6.73
C VAL A 234 16.33 1.12 6.98
N ALA A 235 17.12 1.05 5.91
CA ALA A 235 18.56 0.81 5.97
C ALA A 235 19.32 2.00 5.39
N ASP A 236 20.57 2.15 5.77
CA ASP A 236 21.52 3.08 5.15
C ASP A 236 22.62 2.33 4.39
N ASP A 237 23.55 3.09 3.81
CA ASP A 237 24.70 2.57 3.11
C ASP A 237 25.75 1.92 4.02
N SER A 238 25.69 2.12 5.34
CA SER A 238 26.58 1.43 6.29
C SER A 238 26.07 0.06 6.70
N SER A 239 24.77 -0.20 6.55
CA SER A 239 24.10 -1.41 7.00
C SER A 239 24.43 -2.66 6.16
N ASP A 240 24.49 -3.81 6.82
CA ASP A 240 24.56 -5.12 6.18
C ASP A 240 23.17 -5.59 5.74
N SER A 241 23.08 -6.29 4.61
CA SER A 241 21.81 -6.77 4.06
C SER A 241 21.22 -7.99 4.76
N GLY A 242 21.92 -8.57 5.74
CA GLY A 242 21.39 -9.62 6.62
C GLY A 242 20.15 -9.15 7.39
N LEU A 243 19.33 -10.12 7.82
CA LEU A 243 18.19 -9.85 8.70
C LEU A 243 18.69 -9.57 10.12
N ASN A 244 18.23 -8.48 10.73
CA ASN A 244 18.50 -8.18 12.12
C ASN A 244 17.45 -8.82 13.05
N ALA A 245 17.68 -8.74 14.37
CA ALA A 245 16.79 -9.33 15.37
C ALA A 245 15.37 -8.72 15.37
N VAL A 246 15.23 -7.43 15.00
CA VAL A 246 13.93 -6.75 14.88
C VAL A 246 13.15 -7.35 13.71
N GLU A 247 13.81 -7.60 12.58
CA GLU A 247 13.20 -8.16 11.39
C GLU A 247 12.73 -9.60 11.62
N PHE A 248 13.51 -10.44 12.32
CA PHE A 248 13.14 -11.83 12.62
C PHE A 248 11.83 -11.97 13.42
N ASP A 249 11.53 -11.03 14.32
CA ASP A 249 10.34 -11.10 15.19
C ASP A 249 9.03 -10.95 14.38
N PHE A 250 9.07 -10.22 13.27
CA PHE A 250 7.88 -9.91 12.44
C PHE A 250 7.81 -10.70 11.15
N ASP A 251 8.90 -11.37 10.80
CA ASP A 251 8.97 -12.19 9.59
C ASP A 251 8.11 -13.45 9.69
N ALA A 252 7.81 -13.93 10.91
CA ALA A 252 6.96 -15.07 11.16
C ALA A 252 5.48 -14.86 10.75
N GLN A 253 5.04 -13.61 10.54
CA GLN A 253 3.67 -13.27 10.08
C GLN A 253 3.54 -13.19 8.54
N ARG A 254 4.51 -13.73 7.80
CA ARG A 254 4.57 -13.76 6.32
C ARG A 254 3.32 -14.38 5.68
N GLY A 255 2.93 -13.82 4.53
CA GLY A 255 2.13 -14.52 3.51
C GLY A 255 0.63 -14.64 3.76
N THR A 256 0.05 -13.97 4.75
CA THR A 256 -1.41 -13.89 4.88
C THR A 256 -1.94 -12.68 4.09
N ALA A 257 -3.17 -12.76 3.59
CA ALA A 257 -3.79 -11.64 2.88
C ALA A 257 -3.95 -10.39 3.74
N ALA A 258 -3.94 -10.59 5.07
CA ALA A 258 -4.01 -9.55 6.07
C ALA A 258 -2.70 -8.80 6.33
N SER A 259 -1.58 -9.25 5.77
CA SER A 259 -0.29 -8.62 6.06
C SER A 259 -0.23 -7.16 5.60
N PRO A 260 0.37 -6.26 6.39
CA PRO A 260 0.59 -4.87 6.02
C PRO A 260 1.49 -4.77 4.79
N HIS A 261 1.38 -3.68 4.04
CA HIS A 261 2.26 -3.38 2.91
C HIS A 261 3.69 -3.19 3.39
N ARG A 262 4.66 -3.82 2.75
CA ARG A 262 6.06 -3.79 3.16
C ARG A 262 6.90 -3.00 2.16
N HIS A 263 7.55 -1.97 2.67
CA HIS A 263 8.45 -1.11 1.91
C HIS A 263 9.87 -1.28 2.46
N LEU A 264 10.86 -1.29 1.58
CA LEU A 264 12.27 -1.15 1.92
C LEU A 264 12.77 0.21 1.48
N VAL A 265 13.36 0.99 2.38
CA VAL A 265 14.04 2.24 2.07
C VAL A 265 15.54 2.02 2.25
N LEU A 266 16.28 2.27 1.18
CA LEU A 266 17.74 2.25 1.15
C LEU A 266 18.24 3.70 1.10
N MET A 267 18.60 4.23 2.26
CA MET A 267 19.15 5.57 2.41
C MET A 267 20.58 5.63 1.90
N GLN A 268 20.91 6.71 1.19
CA GLN A 268 22.22 6.93 0.58
C GLN A 268 22.84 8.21 1.15
N THR A 269 23.97 8.08 1.84
CA THR A 269 24.76 9.23 2.30
C THR A 269 25.85 9.61 1.29
N GLY A 270 26.30 8.64 0.48
CA GLY A 270 27.24 8.84 -0.61
C GLY A 270 26.65 8.67 -2.02
N ALA A 271 27.48 8.92 -3.04
CA ALA A 271 27.10 8.80 -4.46
C ALA A 271 26.96 7.34 -4.94
N PHE A 272 27.51 6.38 -4.21
CA PHE A 272 27.50 4.98 -4.60
C PHE A 272 26.23 4.27 -4.14
N ARG A 273 25.46 3.73 -5.10
CA ARG A 273 24.28 2.93 -4.80
C ARG A 273 24.67 1.47 -4.56
N ARG A 274 24.51 1.00 -3.33
CA ARG A 274 24.57 -0.44 -3.06
C ARG A 274 23.40 -1.14 -3.74
N SER A 275 23.66 -2.36 -4.22
CA SER A 275 22.63 -3.13 -4.91
C SER A 275 21.50 -3.51 -3.96
N ALA A 276 20.26 -3.33 -4.41
CA ALA A 276 19.08 -3.79 -3.69
C ALA A 276 18.92 -5.32 -3.72
N ALA A 277 19.59 -6.02 -4.65
CA ALA A 277 19.40 -7.45 -4.88
C ALA A 277 19.59 -8.30 -3.61
N SER A 278 20.65 -8.04 -2.82
CA SER A 278 20.90 -8.80 -1.59
C SER A 278 19.86 -8.53 -0.50
N TRP A 279 19.28 -7.33 -0.46
CA TRP A 279 18.22 -6.97 0.47
C TRP A 279 16.89 -7.64 0.11
N LEU A 280 16.57 -7.67 -1.18
CA LEU A 280 15.34 -8.24 -1.72
C LEU A 280 15.32 -9.77 -1.68
N GLN A 281 16.49 -10.41 -1.67
CA GLN A 281 16.58 -11.87 -1.65
C GLN A 281 16.15 -12.48 -0.30
N SER A 282 16.37 -11.75 0.81
CA SER A 282 16.07 -12.20 2.17
C SER A 282 14.73 -11.67 2.71
N ARG A 283 14.13 -10.67 2.04
CA ARG A 283 12.95 -9.94 2.51
C ARG A 283 11.79 -10.04 1.52
N ASP A 284 10.61 -10.34 2.05
CA ASP A 284 9.35 -10.20 1.32
C ASP A 284 8.88 -8.74 1.42
N VAL A 285 9.18 -7.93 0.39
CA VAL A 285 8.80 -6.52 0.30
C VAL A 285 7.98 -6.27 -0.96
N ASP A 286 6.90 -5.49 -0.83
CA ASP A 286 6.05 -5.12 -1.96
C ASP A 286 6.74 -4.05 -2.83
N MET A 287 7.59 -3.22 -2.22
CA MET A 287 8.30 -2.15 -2.92
C MET A 287 9.60 -1.76 -2.23
N HIS A 288 10.59 -1.31 -3.00
CA HIS A 288 11.80 -0.70 -2.46
C HIS A 288 12.04 0.70 -3.05
N HIS A 289 12.70 1.55 -2.26
CA HIS A 289 12.94 2.95 -2.56
C HIS A 289 14.40 3.29 -2.25
N TYR A 290 15.10 3.88 -3.21
CA TYR A 290 16.34 4.59 -2.90
C TYR A 290 16.00 6.01 -2.43
N VAL A 291 16.64 6.46 -1.35
CA VAL A 291 16.44 7.81 -0.82
C VAL A 291 17.79 8.45 -0.53
N ALA A 292 18.17 9.48 -1.28
CA ALA A 292 19.38 10.23 -0.96
C ALA A 292 19.14 11.13 0.27
N SER A 293 20.10 11.13 1.20
CA SER A 293 20.03 11.95 2.40
C SER A 293 19.90 13.44 2.03
N GLY A 294 18.88 14.12 2.58
CA GLY A 294 18.56 15.52 2.25
C GLY A 294 17.91 15.76 0.88
N ASN A 295 17.68 14.73 0.05
CA ASN A 295 16.99 14.90 -1.22
C ASN A 295 15.47 14.90 -1.04
N LYS A 296 14.89 16.09 -0.99
CA LYS A 296 13.45 16.30 -0.83
C LYS A 296 12.58 15.51 -1.84
N GLU A 297 13.00 15.37 -3.10
CA GLU A 297 12.22 14.68 -4.13
C GLU A 297 12.07 13.18 -3.84
N ASP A 298 13.10 12.56 -3.26
CA ASP A 298 13.07 11.14 -2.90
C ASP A 298 12.12 10.87 -1.73
N TYR A 299 12.16 11.70 -0.68
CA TYR A 299 11.20 11.61 0.43
C TYR A 299 9.77 11.89 -0.06
N ALA A 300 9.59 12.88 -0.94
CA ALA A 300 8.29 13.23 -1.50
C ALA A 300 7.72 12.07 -2.35
N ARG A 301 8.58 11.31 -3.05
CA ARG A 301 8.17 10.09 -3.77
C ARG A 301 7.65 9.04 -2.79
N VAL A 302 8.39 8.73 -1.72
CA VAL A 302 7.93 7.78 -0.70
C VAL A 302 6.62 8.23 -0.07
N ALA A 303 6.51 9.52 0.29
CA ALA A 303 5.28 10.11 0.82
C ALA A 303 4.09 9.98 -0.15
N ARG A 304 4.30 10.17 -1.46
CA ARG A 304 3.26 9.97 -2.48
C ARG A 304 2.77 8.51 -2.55
N PHE A 305 3.67 7.53 -2.41
CA PHE A 305 3.26 6.11 -2.35
C PHE A 305 2.37 5.85 -1.13
N LEU A 306 2.80 6.27 0.06
CA LEU A 306 2.06 6.07 1.30
C LEU A 306 0.74 6.85 1.32
N ALA A 307 0.68 8.03 0.71
CA ALA A 307 -0.53 8.82 0.60
C ALA A 307 -1.53 8.29 -0.46
N GLY A 308 -1.16 7.27 -1.24
CA GLY A 308 -1.95 6.79 -2.37
C GLY A 308 -2.06 7.82 -3.50
N LYS A 309 -1.03 8.64 -3.69
CA LYS A 309 -0.92 9.73 -4.68
C LYS A 309 0.26 9.55 -5.64
N ALA A 310 0.97 8.43 -5.57
CA ALA A 310 2.05 8.12 -6.50
C ALA A 310 1.53 8.01 -7.94
N THR A 311 2.29 8.58 -8.87
CA THR A 311 1.93 8.59 -10.29
C THR A 311 2.73 7.51 -11.03
N GLY A 312 2.00 6.56 -11.63
CA GLY A 312 2.57 5.52 -12.48
C GLY A 312 2.43 5.84 -13.96
N LEU A 313 3.53 5.77 -14.71
CA LEU A 313 3.52 5.93 -16.17
C LEU A 313 3.72 4.57 -16.86
N VAL A 314 2.77 4.17 -17.71
CA VAL A 314 2.85 2.91 -18.48
C VAL A 314 2.92 3.21 -19.96
N LEU A 315 4.00 2.76 -20.61
CA LEU A 315 4.32 3.06 -22.00
C LEU A 315 4.10 1.85 -22.90
N SER A 316 3.32 2.04 -23.96
CA SER A 316 3.01 0.99 -24.93
C SER A 316 4.20 0.65 -25.84
N GLY A 317 4.14 -0.50 -26.50
CA GLY A 317 4.96 -0.80 -27.67
C GLY A 317 4.59 0.07 -28.88
N GLY A 318 5.37 -0.01 -29.95
CA GLY A 318 5.11 0.76 -31.19
C GLY A 318 6.30 1.00 -32.13
N GLY A 319 7.46 0.38 -31.89
CA GLY A 319 8.65 0.56 -32.72
C GLY A 319 9.10 2.03 -32.77
N ALA A 320 9.46 2.53 -33.96
CA ALA A 320 9.96 3.90 -34.15
C ALA A 320 8.97 5.00 -33.69
N ARG A 321 7.66 4.74 -33.68
CA ARG A 321 6.66 5.69 -33.15
C ARG A 321 6.75 5.86 -31.63
N GLY A 322 7.41 4.93 -30.93
CA GLY A 322 7.61 4.99 -29.49
C GLY A 322 8.47 6.16 -29.02
N PHE A 323 9.18 6.87 -29.91
CA PHE A 323 9.88 8.12 -29.53
C PHE A 323 8.92 9.23 -29.10
N ALA A 324 7.64 9.16 -29.48
CA ALA A 324 6.61 10.08 -28.99
C ALA A 324 6.48 10.03 -27.46
N HIS A 325 6.82 8.89 -26.82
CA HIS A 325 6.82 8.77 -25.36
C HIS A 325 7.78 9.75 -24.69
N ILE A 326 8.89 10.13 -25.35
CA ILE A 326 9.83 11.13 -24.81
C ILE A 326 9.15 12.50 -24.71
N GLY A 327 8.32 12.86 -25.71
CA GLY A 327 7.53 14.08 -25.68
C GLY A 327 6.50 14.09 -24.54
N VAL A 328 5.89 12.94 -24.24
CA VAL A 328 4.99 12.78 -23.09
C VAL A 328 5.74 12.97 -21.78
N VAL A 329 6.91 12.37 -21.62
CA VAL A 329 7.76 12.54 -20.43
C VAL A 329 8.14 14.02 -20.24
N GLN A 330 8.50 14.73 -21.32
CA GLN A 330 8.77 16.16 -21.25
C GLN A 330 7.54 16.97 -20.83
N ALA A 331 6.37 16.71 -21.43
CA ALA A 331 5.16 17.44 -21.09
C ALA A 331 4.74 17.22 -19.62
N LEU A 332 4.92 16.01 -19.08
CA LEU A 332 4.69 15.73 -17.66
C LEU A 332 5.65 16.52 -16.77
N ALA A 333 6.94 16.55 -17.12
CA ALA A 333 7.94 17.32 -16.38
C ALA A 333 7.64 18.83 -16.41
N GLU A 334 7.28 19.39 -17.56
CA GLU A 334 6.87 20.80 -17.74
C GLU A 334 5.61 21.15 -16.94
N ALA A 335 4.68 20.19 -16.80
CA ALA A 335 3.47 20.33 -16.00
C ALA A 335 3.71 20.12 -14.48
N GLY A 336 4.95 19.78 -14.07
CA GLY A 336 5.27 19.47 -12.67
C GLY A 336 4.63 18.18 -12.16
N ILE A 337 4.27 17.25 -13.06
CA ILE A 337 3.68 15.95 -12.70
C ILE A 337 4.83 14.94 -12.50
N PRO A 338 5.09 14.48 -11.26
CA PRO A 338 6.17 13.53 -11.02
C PRO A 338 5.85 12.16 -11.64
N ILE A 339 6.89 11.42 -12.02
CA ILE A 339 6.79 10.01 -12.40
C ILE A 339 7.45 9.21 -11.27
N ASP A 340 6.64 8.51 -10.47
CA ASP A 340 7.10 7.80 -9.26
C ASP A 340 7.42 6.32 -9.55
N VAL A 341 6.71 5.72 -10.51
CA VAL A 341 6.96 4.37 -11.04
C VAL A 341 6.70 4.39 -12.54
N VAL A 342 7.49 3.62 -13.29
CA VAL A 342 7.34 3.56 -14.75
C VAL A 342 7.44 2.12 -15.24
N GLY A 343 6.72 1.80 -16.31
CA GLY A 343 6.90 0.52 -16.96
C GLY A 343 6.46 0.53 -18.40
N GLY A 344 6.75 -0.55 -19.12
CA GLY A 344 6.35 -0.62 -20.51
C GLY A 344 6.69 -1.93 -21.19
N THR A 345 6.43 -1.96 -22.49
CA THR A 345 6.74 -3.11 -23.35
C THR A 345 7.42 -2.65 -24.63
N SER A 346 8.36 -3.46 -25.15
CA SER A 346 9.15 -3.14 -26.36
C SER A 346 9.80 -1.75 -26.24
N MET A 347 9.63 -0.87 -27.23
CA MET A 347 10.12 0.51 -27.18
C MET A 347 9.64 1.28 -25.94
N GLY A 348 8.41 1.06 -25.48
CA GLY A 348 7.91 1.64 -24.25
C GLY A 348 8.70 1.18 -23.02
N GLY A 349 9.14 -0.08 -22.99
CA GLY A 349 10.04 -0.61 -21.97
C GLY A 349 11.40 0.09 -21.99
N LEU A 350 11.99 0.27 -23.17
CA LEU A 350 13.26 0.99 -23.33
C LEU A 350 13.19 2.43 -22.81
N ILE A 351 12.16 3.18 -23.23
CA ILE A 351 11.95 4.55 -22.79
C ILE A 351 11.65 4.59 -21.28
N ALA A 352 10.84 3.66 -20.77
CA ALA A 352 10.56 3.53 -19.34
C ALA A 352 11.85 3.26 -18.53
N ALA A 353 12.76 2.42 -19.01
CA ALA A 353 14.03 2.17 -18.35
C ALA A 353 14.91 3.43 -18.30
N MET A 354 14.94 4.23 -19.37
CA MET A 354 15.64 5.52 -19.39
C MET A 354 15.06 6.52 -18.38
N VAL A 355 13.72 6.59 -18.27
CA VAL A 355 13.04 7.40 -17.25
C VAL A 355 13.40 6.93 -15.84
N ALA A 356 13.40 5.61 -15.63
CA ALA A 356 13.72 5.01 -14.34
C ALA A 356 15.18 5.26 -13.92
N LEU A 357 16.10 5.30 -14.90
CA LEU A 357 17.51 5.67 -14.71
C LEU A 357 17.68 7.16 -14.37
N GLY A 358 16.70 8.00 -14.73
CA GLY A 358 16.72 9.44 -14.47
C GLY A 358 17.31 10.27 -15.62
N LEU A 359 17.30 9.76 -16.86
CA LEU A 359 17.72 10.54 -18.02
C LEU A 359 16.74 11.67 -18.32
N THR A 360 17.26 12.83 -18.73
CA THR A 360 16.43 13.95 -19.20
C THR A 360 15.85 13.65 -20.59
N PRO A 361 14.74 14.29 -21.00
CA PRO A 361 14.18 14.12 -22.34
C PRO A 361 15.19 14.31 -23.47
N ASP A 362 16.13 15.25 -23.32
CA ASP A 362 17.18 15.49 -24.32
C ASP A 362 18.21 14.37 -24.37
N GLN A 363 18.64 13.86 -23.22
CA GLN A 363 19.52 12.68 -23.16
C GLN A 363 18.83 11.45 -23.77
N MET A 364 17.53 11.27 -23.53
CA MET A 364 16.74 10.19 -24.10
C MET A 364 16.64 10.30 -25.63
N ARG A 365 16.39 11.51 -26.16
CA ARG A 365 16.37 11.77 -27.61
C ARG A 365 17.70 11.42 -28.24
N GLU A 366 18.79 11.86 -27.63
CA GLU A 366 20.13 11.63 -28.16
C GLU A 366 20.49 10.13 -28.15
N ALA A 367 20.22 9.44 -27.04
CA ALA A 367 20.42 7.99 -26.94
C ALA A 367 19.61 7.22 -28.00
N CYS A 368 18.35 7.62 -28.23
CA CYS A 368 17.49 7.01 -29.25
C CYS A 368 17.99 7.31 -30.67
N ARG A 369 18.39 8.55 -30.95
CA ARG A 369 18.94 8.97 -32.25
C ARG A 369 20.19 8.17 -32.59
N LYS A 370 21.15 8.10 -31.67
CA LYS A 370 22.38 7.32 -31.82
C LYS A 370 22.10 5.84 -32.08
N THR A 371 21.17 5.24 -31.32
CA THR A 371 20.86 3.80 -31.39
C THR A 371 20.09 3.43 -32.66
N PHE A 372 18.99 4.12 -32.97
CA PHE A 372 18.04 3.67 -33.99
C PHE A 372 18.21 4.38 -35.33
N VAL A 373 18.77 5.59 -35.36
CA VAL A 373 18.93 6.39 -36.59
C VAL A 373 20.36 6.29 -37.11
N GLU A 374 21.36 6.56 -36.28
CA GLU A 374 22.77 6.59 -36.71
C GLU A 374 23.36 5.19 -36.85
N ARG A 375 23.24 4.35 -35.82
CA ARG A 375 23.76 2.97 -35.83
C ARG A 375 22.85 2.03 -36.62
N GLY A 376 21.55 2.19 -36.42
CA GLY A 376 20.51 1.28 -36.91
C GLY A 376 20.58 -0.09 -36.22
N ILE A 377 19.42 -0.71 -36.04
CA ILE A 377 19.27 -1.99 -35.33
C ILE A 377 19.08 -3.20 -36.27
N TRP A 378 19.27 -3.01 -37.58
CA TRP A 378 19.04 -4.04 -38.59
C TRP A 378 20.25 -4.97 -38.73
N ASP A 379 20.36 -5.95 -37.84
CA ASP A 379 21.22 -7.12 -38.04
C ASP A 379 20.36 -8.30 -38.49
N PHE A 380 20.54 -8.78 -39.72
CA PHE A 380 19.82 -9.96 -40.22
C PHE A 380 20.52 -11.25 -39.77
N THR A 381 19.75 -12.25 -39.34
CA THR A 381 20.25 -13.61 -39.00
C THR A 381 19.53 -14.68 -39.82
N ILE A 382 20.13 -15.87 -39.95
CA ILE A 382 19.50 -17.02 -40.61
C ILE A 382 18.44 -17.59 -39.64
N PRO A 383 17.14 -17.64 -40.01
CA PRO A 383 16.06 -17.80 -39.04
C PRO A 383 15.80 -19.27 -38.70
N ILE A 384 16.19 -19.67 -37.48
CA ILE A 384 15.64 -20.87 -36.80
C ILE A 384 14.62 -20.45 -35.72
N LEU A 385 14.83 -19.29 -35.05
CA LEU A 385 13.99 -18.77 -33.96
C LEU A 385 13.70 -17.25 -34.04
N SER A 386 14.55 -16.45 -34.69
CA SER A 386 14.38 -14.98 -34.85
C SER A 386 14.88 -14.52 -36.21
N LEU A 387 14.29 -13.46 -36.76
CA LEU A 387 14.71 -12.79 -38.01
C LEU A 387 15.80 -11.72 -37.79
N PHE A 388 16.06 -11.33 -36.53
CA PHE A 388 17.02 -10.28 -36.18
C PHE A 388 18.07 -10.80 -35.19
N ALA A 389 19.34 -10.46 -35.43
CA ALA A 389 20.41 -10.66 -34.46
C ALA A 389 20.41 -9.51 -33.44
N PRO A 390 20.63 -9.76 -32.15
CA PRO A 390 20.55 -8.71 -31.13
C PRO A 390 21.82 -7.84 -31.03
N LYS A 391 22.91 -8.14 -31.77
CA LYS A 391 24.25 -7.60 -31.50
C LYS A 391 24.32 -6.07 -31.43
N ARG A 392 23.85 -5.34 -32.46
CA ARG A 392 23.88 -3.86 -32.45
C ARG A 392 23.01 -3.26 -31.36
N LEU A 393 21.86 -3.88 -31.09
CA LEU A 393 20.95 -3.42 -30.05
C LEU A 393 21.57 -3.65 -28.66
N SER A 394 22.16 -4.81 -28.39
CA SER A 394 22.86 -5.11 -27.13
C SER A 394 23.97 -4.11 -26.84
N ILE A 395 24.83 -3.79 -27.83
CA ILE A 395 25.88 -2.76 -27.66
C ILE A 395 25.28 -1.40 -27.32
N SER A 396 24.17 -1.02 -27.97
CA SER A 396 23.47 0.22 -27.65
C SER A 396 22.87 0.22 -26.24
N LEU A 397 22.28 -0.90 -25.81
CA LEU A 397 21.73 -1.04 -24.47
C LEU A 397 22.84 -0.99 -23.41
N GLU A 398 23.98 -1.64 -23.63
CA GLU A 398 25.18 -1.55 -22.78
C GLU A 398 25.75 -0.12 -22.71
N GLU A 399 25.71 0.64 -23.80
CA GLU A 399 26.12 2.05 -23.79
C GLU A 399 25.18 2.96 -22.99
N ILE A 400 23.87 2.65 -22.97
CA ILE A 400 22.86 3.46 -22.30
C ILE A 400 22.75 3.08 -20.81
N PHE A 401 22.70 1.78 -20.53
CA PHE A 401 22.38 1.23 -19.21
C PHE A 401 23.57 0.59 -18.52
N HIS A 402 24.71 0.40 -19.18
CA HIS A 402 25.88 -0.25 -18.59
C HIS A 402 25.52 -1.61 -17.97
N ASP A 403 26.03 -1.89 -16.77
CA ASP A 403 25.77 -3.09 -15.97
C ASP A 403 24.58 -2.93 -14.99
N GLN A 404 23.68 -1.98 -15.25
CA GLN A 404 22.56 -1.70 -14.36
C GLN A 404 21.56 -2.86 -14.30
N GLN A 405 21.14 -3.16 -13.08
CA GLN A 405 20.05 -4.07 -12.76
C GLN A 405 18.77 -3.27 -12.51
N ILE A 406 17.61 -3.83 -12.85
CA ILE A 406 16.31 -3.17 -12.71
C ILE A 406 16.09 -2.71 -11.26
N GLU A 407 16.40 -3.56 -10.29
CA GLU A 407 16.23 -3.27 -8.87
C GLU A 407 17.18 -2.18 -8.35
N ASN A 408 18.23 -1.82 -9.09
CA ASN A 408 19.18 -0.78 -8.68
C ASN A 408 18.83 0.61 -9.26
N LEU A 409 17.77 0.70 -10.07
CA LEU A 409 17.34 1.97 -10.67
C LEU A 409 16.80 2.94 -9.62
N PRO A 410 17.05 4.26 -9.77
CA PRO A 410 16.56 5.27 -8.83
C PRO A 410 15.04 5.30 -8.69
N ARG A 411 14.29 4.96 -9.75
CA ARG A 411 12.83 4.82 -9.71
C ARG A 411 12.43 3.39 -10.05
N ASN A 412 11.34 2.92 -9.45
CA ASN A 412 10.84 1.58 -9.72
C ASN A 412 10.47 1.43 -11.20
N TYR A 413 10.93 0.33 -11.79
CA TYR A 413 10.71 -0.02 -13.19
C TYR A 413 10.14 -1.42 -13.29
N PHE A 414 9.27 -1.63 -14.28
CA PHE A 414 8.94 -2.97 -14.74
C PHE A 414 8.83 -3.02 -16.26
N CYS A 415 9.15 -4.17 -16.84
CA CYS A 415 8.86 -4.41 -18.26
C CYS A 415 8.05 -5.68 -18.45
N VAL A 416 7.23 -5.65 -19.50
CA VAL A 416 6.33 -6.76 -19.82
C VAL A 416 6.73 -7.39 -21.14
N THR A 417 6.86 -8.71 -21.09
CA THR A 417 7.13 -9.57 -22.25
C THR A 417 6.11 -10.71 -22.28
N THR A 418 6.09 -11.47 -23.37
CA THR A 418 5.20 -12.63 -23.52
C THR A 418 6.04 -13.87 -23.73
N ASN A 419 5.84 -14.89 -22.89
CA ASN A 419 6.41 -16.21 -23.12
C ASN A 419 5.58 -16.92 -24.18
N LEU A 420 6.10 -17.01 -25.40
CA LEU A 420 5.39 -17.61 -26.53
C LEU A 420 5.14 -19.11 -26.37
N SER A 421 5.99 -19.82 -25.62
CA SER A 421 5.83 -21.26 -25.37
C SER A 421 4.70 -21.57 -24.40
N ARG A 422 4.44 -20.68 -23.43
CA ARG A 422 3.42 -20.85 -22.39
C ARG A 422 2.17 -19.99 -22.61
N ALA A 423 2.20 -19.08 -23.58
CA ALA A 423 1.17 -18.05 -23.78
C ALA A 423 0.89 -17.22 -22.51
N GLU A 424 1.93 -16.97 -21.72
CA GLU A 424 1.85 -16.26 -20.44
C GLU A 424 2.52 -14.88 -20.52
N VAL A 425 1.99 -13.95 -19.74
CA VAL A 425 2.62 -12.63 -19.53
C VAL A 425 3.76 -12.80 -18.53
N CYS A 426 4.95 -12.32 -18.89
CA CYS A 426 6.10 -12.26 -17.99
C CYS A 426 6.37 -10.80 -17.63
N VAL A 427 6.28 -10.49 -16.33
CA VAL A 427 6.59 -9.17 -15.78
C VAL A 427 7.97 -9.23 -15.13
N HIS A 428 8.89 -8.41 -15.63
CA HIS A 428 10.25 -8.32 -15.12
C HIS A 428 10.39 -7.12 -14.20
N ARG A 429 10.84 -7.38 -12.98
CA ARG A 429 11.10 -6.38 -11.92
C ARG A 429 12.49 -6.49 -11.32
N HIS A 430 13.25 -7.49 -11.76
CA HIS A 430 14.61 -7.78 -11.30
C HIS A 430 15.44 -8.27 -12.48
N GLY A 431 16.75 -8.12 -12.38
CA GLY A 431 17.70 -8.59 -13.35
C GLY A 431 18.24 -7.49 -14.28
N PRO A 432 19.15 -7.86 -15.18
CA PRO A 432 19.92 -6.91 -16.00
C PRO A 432 19.03 -6.21 -17.01
N LEU A 433 19.31 -4.92 -17.27
CA LEU A 433 18.64 -4.17 -18.34
C LEU A 433 19.12 -4.53 -19.76
N THR A 434 20.26 -5.22 -19.87
CA THR A 434 21.03 -5.34 -21.12
C THR A 434 21.20 -6.77 -21.65
N ASN A 435 20.74 -7.81 -20.92
CA ASN A 435 20.92 -9.22 -21.32
C ASN A 435 19.74 -9.82 -22.08
#